data_AF-A0A846E3U9-F1
#
_entry.id   AF-A0A846E3U9-F1
#
_cell.length_a   1.000
_cell.length_b   1.000
_cell.length_c   1.000
_cell.angle_alpha   90.00
_cell.angle_beta   90.00
_cell.angle_gamma   90.00
#
_symmetry.space_group_name_H-M   'P 1'
#
loop_
_entity.id
_entity.type
_entity.pdbx_description
1 polymer ?
#
loop_
_entity_poly.entity_id
_entity_poly.type
_entity_poly.pdbx_seq_one_letter_code
_entity_poly.pdbx_strand_id
1 'polypeptide(L)'
;MASWVKIIFERDIYAIDLDRVSAFASAPNGKITFWLPNSSIPIVLNPQTHSESYQIIQSYIEQRTGYSLGAHWLKMNYDRCEYLIDLNSISTFCCEPNSKKITFWLPDSTTPIVLHPQAHAEAYQQVMDYIEKTTGDSMP
;
A
#
# COMPACT_ATOMS: atom_id res chain seq x y z
N MET A 1 1.19 19.76 -2.91
CA MET A 1 2.62 20.11 -2.72
C MET A 1 3.33 18.80 -2.51
N ALA A 2 4.44 18.54 -3.21
CA ALA A 2 5.10 17.24 -3.17
C ALA A 2 5.75 16.98 -1.81
N SER A 3 5.49 15.81 -1.23
CA SER A 3 5.91 15.41 0.12
C SER A 3 7.33 14.84 0.13
N TRP A 4 8.31 15.66 -0.29
CA TRP A 4 9.71 15.23 -0.39
C TRP A 4 10.37 15.06 0.97
N VAL A 5 11.00 13.90 1.20
CA VAL A 5 11.75 13.59 2.41
C VAL A 5 13.12 13.03 2.09
N LYS A 6 14.07 13.23 3.00
CA LYS A 6 15.37 12.56 2.97
C LYS A 6 15.38 11.43 3.99
N ILE A 7 15.74 10.23 3.56
CA ILE A 7 15.83 9.06 4.42
C ILE A 7 17.23 8.47 4.27
N ILE A 8 17.89 8.28 5.41
CA ILE A 8 19.14 7.52 5.47
C ILE A 8 18.73 6.07 5.76
N PHE A 9 19.00 5.19 4.80
CA PHE A 9 18.71 3.78 4.95
C PHE A 9 19.95 2.99 4.54
N GLU A 10 20.38 2.10 5.43
CA GLU A 10 21.67 1.41 5.33
C GLU A 10 22.85 2.39 5.22
N ARG A 11 23.45 2.55 4.04
CA ARG A 11 24.58 3.46 3.78
C ARG A 11 24.26 4.56 2.78
N ASP A 12 23.03 4.59 2.29
CA ASP A 12 22.61 5.49 1.23
C ASP A 12 21.65 6.56 1.74
N ILE A 13 21.65 7.69 1.05
CA ILE A 13 20.75 8.81 1.30
C ILE A 13 19.75 8.87 0.15
N TYR A 14 18.48 8.60 0.46
CA TYR A 14 17.39 8.64 -0.50
C TYR A 14 16.66 9.98 -0.39
N ALA A 15 16.35 10.60 -1.53
CA ALA A 15 15.38 11.68 -1.63
C ALA A 15 14.11 11.10 -2.27
N ILE A 16 13.02 11.07 -1.51
CA ILE A 16 11.81 10.32 -1.87
C ILE A 16 10.63 11.30 -1.87
N ASP A 17 9.88 11.33 -2.97
CA ASP A 17 8.55 11.94 -3.01
C ASP A 17 7.54 10.94 -2.44
N LEU A 18 7.06 11.16 -1.22
CA LEU A 18 6.12 10.25 -0.57
C LEU A 18 4.76 10.20 -1.28
N ASP A 19 4.43 11.20 -2.10
CA ASP A 19 3.20 11.21 -2.90
C ASP A 19 3.27 10.19 -4.06
N ARG A 20 4.46 9.66 -4.36
CA ARG A 20 4.69 8.62 -5.37
C ARG A 20 4.74 7.22 -4.78
N VAL A 21 4.77 7.08 -3.45
CA VAL A 21 4.77 5.78 -2.79
C VAL A 21 3.36 5.20 -2.83
N SER A 22 3.23 4.05 -3.47
CA SER A 22 1.97 3.38 -3.78
C SER A 22 1.42 2.53 -2.63
N ALA A 23 2.28 2.06 -1.73
CA ALA A 23 1.86 1.22 -0.62
C ALA A 23 2.82 1.29 0.59
N PHE A 24 2.23 1.13 1.78
CA PHE A 24 2.92 0.96 3.05
C PHE A 24 2.44 -0.33 3.73
N ALA A 25 3.34 -1.04 4.38
CA ALA A 25 3.04 -2.23 5.19
C ALA A 25 3.59 -2.03 6.60
N SER A 26 2.74 -2.13 7.60
CA SER A 26 3.09 -2.06 9.02
C SER A 26 3.06 -3.46 9.62
N ALA A 27 4.21 -3.93 10.10
CA ALA A 27 4.34 -5.22 10.74
C ALA A 27 3.99 -5.13 12.25
N PRO A 28 3.58 -6.24 12.91
CA PRO A 28 3.19 -6.22 14.33
C PRO A 28 4.30 -5.77 15.29
N ASN A 29 5.57 -5.89 14.87
CA ASN A 29 6.73 -5.39 15.63
C ASN A 29 6.97 -3.89 15.44
N GLY A 30 6.06 -3.18 14.79
CA GLY A 30 6.13 -1.75 14.52
C GLY A 30 7.07 -1.38 13.37
N LYS A 31 7.58 -2.33 12.58
CA LYS A 31 8.35 -1.96 11.38
C LYS A 31 7.42 -1.47 10.28
N ILE A 32 7.81 -0.38 9.61
CA ILE A 32 7.14 0.12 8.41
C ILE A 32 7.98 -0.26 7.19
N THR A 33 7.35 -0.88 6.22
CA THR A 33 7.95 -1.21 4.92
C THR A 33 7.23 -0.45 3.81
N PHE A 34 7.97 0.10 2.87
CA PHE A 34 7.45 0.63 1.63
C PHE A 34 8.47 0.41 0.51
N TRP A 35 8.02 0.45 -0.74
CA TRP A 35 8.87 0.19 -1.89
C TRP A 35 9.16 1.49 -2.63
N LEU A 36 10.42 1.69 -3.01
CA LEU A 36 10.83 2.85 -3.77
C LEU A 36 10.25 2.81 -5.19
N PRO A 37 9.58 3.89 -5.63
CA PRO A 37 9.01 3.97 -6.97
C PRO A 37 10.01 3.62 -8.06
N ASN A 38 9.62 2.80 -9.03
CA ASN A 38 10.41 2.39 -10.21
C ASN A 38 11.65 1.52 -9.95
N SER A 39 11.97 1.18 -8.69
CA SER A 39 13.17 0.37 -8.38
C SER A 39 12.86 -0.89 -7.58
N SER A 40 11.66 -0.98 -7.01
CA SER A 40 11.22 -2.08 -6.16
C SER A 40 12.09 -2.35 -4.93
N ILE A 41 13.00 -1.45 -4.59
CA ILE A 41 13.84 -1.55 -3.40
C ILE A 41 12.95 -1.32 -2.17
N PRO A 42 12.84 -2.29 -1.25
CA PRO A 42 12.10 -2.09 -0.02
C PRO A 42 12.92 -1.25 0.97
N ILE A 43 12.31 -0.21 1.53
CA ILE A 43 12.82 0.52 2.69
C ILE A 43 12.09 -0.01 3.93
N VAL A 44 12.84 -0.56 4.88
CA VAL A 44 12.29 -1.16 6.11
C VAL A 44 12.73 -0.36 7.33
N LEU A 45 11.86 0.54 7.80
CA LEU A 45 12.13 1.38 8.94
C LEU A 45 11.75 0.68 10.25
N ASN A 46 12.59 0.85 11.26
CA ASN A 46 12.40 0.31 12.60
C ASN A 46 12.35 1.51 13.55
N PRO A 47 11.36 1.59 14.45
CA PRO A 47 11.17 2.74 15.33
C PRO A 47 12.39 3.02 16.23
N GLN A 48 13.22 2.02 16.53
CA GLN A 48 14.39 2.16 17.39
C GLN A 48 15.63 2.64 16.64
N THR A 49 15.93 2.03 15.47
CA THR A 49 17.17 2.31 14.73
C THR A 49 17.03 3.42 13.69
N HIS A 50 15.80 3.72 13.28
CA HIS A 50 15.47 4.69 12.23
C HIS A 50 14.47 5.74 12.75
N SER A 51 14.55 6.12 14.04
CA SER A 51 13.51 6.87 14.75
C SER A 51 13.03 8.14 14.03
N GLU A 52 13.95 8.96 13.50
CA GLU A 52 13.62 10.19 12.77
C GLU A 52 12.84 9.90 11.47
N SER A 53 13.42 9.08 10.57
CA SER A 53 12.75 8.70 9.32
C SER A 53 11.43 7.97 9.58
N TYR A 54 11.40 7.12 10.61
CA TYR A 54 10.20 6.39 11.03
C TYR A 54 9.07 7.36 11.42
N GLN A 55 9.36 8.37 12.25
CA GLN A 55 8.37 9.37 12.68
C GLN A 55 7.84 10.21 11.50
N ILE A 56 8.71 10.57 10.55
CA ILE A 56 8.31 11.31 9.35
C ILE A 56 7.33 10.47 8.52
N ILE A 57 7.67 9.20 8.24
CA ILE A 57 6.81 8.30 7.48
C ILE A 57 5.50 8.02 8.22
N GLN A 58 5.57 7.75 9.52
CA GLN A 58 4.37 7.52 10.33
C GLN A 58 3.44 8.74 10.30
N SER A 59 3.98 9.94 10.47
CA SER A 59 3.20 11.19 10.42
C SER A 59 2.57 11.40 9.04
N TYR A 60 3.28 11.07 7.96
CA TYR A 60 2.74 11.13 6.61
C TYR A 60 1.58 10.16 6.41
N ILE A 61 1.72 8.91 6.87
CA ILE A 61 0.66 7.89 6.83
C ILE A 61 -0.56 8.35 7.66
N GLU A 62 -0.35 8.84 8.87
CA GLU A 62 -1.41 9.34 9.75
C GLU A 62 -2.15 10.53 9.12
N GLN A 63 -1.45 11.45 8.47
CA GLN A 63 -2.09 12.53 7.71
C GLN A 63 -2.92 11.98 6.56
N ARG A 64 -2.38 11.06 5.75
CA ARG A 64 -3.11 10.47 4.61
C ARG A 64 -4.34 9.66 5.04
N THR A 65 -4.29 9.03 6.21
CA THR A 65 -5.37 8.18 6.72
C THR A 65 -6.37 8.92 7.63
N GLY A 66 -5.94 9.97 8.33
CA GLY A 66 -6.73 10.72 9.32
C GLY A 66 -7.68 11.75 8.73
N TYR A 67 -7.45 12.23 7.50
CA TYR A 67 -8.34 13.19 6.81
C TYR A 67 -9.50 12.53 6.04
N SER A 68 -9.88 11.31 6.42
CA SER A 68 -10.61 10.32 5.60
C SER A 68 -9.74 9.81 4.45
N LEU A 69 -9.53 8.49 4.43
CA LEU A 69 -8.96 7.80 3.28
C LEU A 69 -9.83 8.19 2.07
N GLY A 70 -9.26 8.87 1.08
CA GLY A 70 -9.96 9.08 -0.17
C GLY A 70 -10.39 7.71 -0.73
N ALA A 71 -11.46 7.65 -1.53
CA ALA A 71 -12.06 6.38 -2.01
C ALA A 71 -11.09 5.41 -2.75
N HIS A 72 -9.88 5.87 -3.06
CA HIS A 72 -8.80 5.12 -3.70
C HIS A 72 -7.85 4.45 -2.71
N TRP A 73 -7.83 4.81 -1.42
CA TRP A 73 -6.92 4.16 -0.46
C TRP A 73 -7.60 2.97 0.22
N LEU A 74 -6.97 1.81 0.08
CA LEU A 74 -7.36 0.56 0.73
C LEU A 74 -6.53 0.34 1.99
N LYS A 75 -7.19 0.18 3.13
CA LYS A 75 -6.56 -0.24 4.39
C LYS A 75 -7.02 -1.66 4.73
N MET A 76 -6.09 -2.60 4.91
CA MET A 76 -6.45 -4.00 5.17
C MET A 76 -5.36 -4.76 5.91
N ASN A 77 -5.75 -5.82 6.64
CA ASN A 77 -4.79 -6.78 7.20
C ASN A 77 -4.53 -7.91 6.19
N TYR A 78 -3.26 -8.16 5.90
CA TYR A 78 -2.82 -9.20 4.97
C TYR A 78 -1.44 -9.72 5.36
N ASP A 79 -1.27 -11.04 5.31
CA ASP A 79 -0.01 -11.70 5.71
C ASP A 79 0.59 -11.16 7.03
N ARG A 80 -0.28 -11.02 8.05
CA ARG A 80 0.04 -10.52 9.39
C ARG A 80 0.50 -9.05 9.46
N CYS A 81 0.48 -8.32 8.35
CA CYS A 81 0.79 -6.89 8.30
C CYS A 81 -0.48 -6.09 8.01
N GLU A 82 -0.51 -4.85 8.49
CA GLU A 82 -1.49 -3.87 8.08
C GLU A 82 -0.97 -3.16 6.83
N TYR A 83 -1.70 -3.26 5.73
CA TYR A 83 -1.39 -2.61 4.47
C TYR A 83 -2.24 -1.35 4.29
N LEU A 84 -1.59 -0.32 3.74
CA LEU A 84 -2.22 0.88 3.20
C LEU A 84 -1.79 1.02 1.75
N ILE A 85 -2.74 0.93 0.82
CA ILE A 85 -2.48 0.79 -0.62
C ILE A 85 -3.28 1.84 -1.39
N ASP A 86 -2.63 2.55 -2.32
CA ASP A 86 -3.31 3.42 -3.28
C ASP A 86 -3.80 2.61 -4.49
N LEU A 87 -5.10 2.40 -4.59
CA LEU A 87 -5.74 1.70 -5.71
C LEU A 87 -5.60 2.45 -7.06
N ASN A 88 -5.40 3.78 -7.06
CA ASN A 88 -5.11 4.53 -8.30
C ASN A 88 -3.76 4.16 -8.90
N SER A 89 -2.84 3.66 -8.08
CA SER A 89 -1.53 3.21 -8.55
C SER A 89 -1.58 1.81 -9.15
N ILE A 90 -2.64 1.03 -8.88
CA ILE A 90 -2.81 -0.33 -9.36
C ILE A 90 -3.31 -0.30 -10.81
N SER A 91 -2.52 -0.88 -11.71
CA SER A 91 -2.82 -0.89 -13.14
C SER A 91 -3.54 -2.15 -13.62
N THR A 92 -3.54 -3.21 -12.81
CA THR A 92 -4.05 -4.53 -13.22
C THR A 92 -4.75 -5.24 -12.06
N PHE A 93 -5.96 -5.71 -12.33
CA PHE A 93 -6.72 -6.61 -11.47
C PHE A 93 -7.07 -7.88 -12.24
N CYS A 94 -7.06 -9.02 -11.55
CA CYS A 94 -7.45 -10.31 -12.09
C CYS A 94 -8.49 -10.94 -11.16
N CYS A 95 -9.64 -11.38 -11.68
CA CYS A 95 -10.61 -12.17 -10.93
C CYS A 95 -10.59 -13.61 -11.44
N GLU A 96 -10.38 -14.58 -10.56
CA GLU A 96 -10.53 -16.00 -10.91
C GLU A 96 -12.03 -16.38 -10.92
N PRO A 97 -12.63 -16.80 -12.05
CA PRO A 97 -14.09 -16.95 -12.16
C PRO A 97 -14.72 -17.98 -11.20
N ASN A 98 -13.97 -19.01 -10.80
CA ASN A 98 -14.49 -20.10 -9.97
C ASN A 98 -14.43 -19.79 -8.48
N SER A 99 -13.28 -19.34 -7.98
CA SER A 99 -13.14 -18.95 -6.57
C SER A 99 -13.51 -17.51 -6.27
N LYS A 100 -13.75 -16.69 -7.31
CA LYS A 100 -13.97 -15.25 -7.22
C LYS A 100 -12.85 -14.54 -6.45
N LYS A 101 -11.62 -15.04 -6.52
CA LYS A 101 -10.49 -14.39 -5.87
C LYS A 101 -10.02 -13.23 -6.74
N ILE A 102 -9.83 -12.07 -6.13
CA ILE A 102 -9.21 -10.92 -6.81
C ILE A 102 -7.72 -10.96 -6.51
N THR A 103 -6.91 -10.87 -7.55
CA THR A 103 -5.47 -10.71 -7.45
C THR A 103 -5.07 -9.38 -8.08
N PHE A 104 -4.22 -8.64 -7.39
CA PHE A 104 -3.57 -7.45 -7.93
C PHE A 104 -2.12 -7.37 -7.45
N TRP A 105 -1.34 -6.54 -8.12
CA TRP A 105 0.10 -6.40 -7.85
C TRP A 105 0.38 -4.97 -7.44
N LEU A 106 1.15 -4.82 -6.37
CA LEU A 106 1.65 -3.52 -5.96
C LEU A 106 2.65 -3.02 -7.02
N PRO A 107 2.60 -1.76 -7.48
CA PRO A 107 3.36 -1.31 -8.65
C PRO A 107 4.86 -1.47 -8.49
N ASP A 108 5.34 -1.29 -7.26
CA ASP A 108 6.75 -1.32 -6.93
C ASP A 108 7.13 -2.58 -6.14
N SER A 109 6.24 -3.56 -6.01
CA SER A 109 6.55 -4.82 -5.35
C SER A 109 6.14 -6.00 -6.22
N THR A 110 7.00 -7.01 -6.28
CA THR A 110 6.69 -8.26 -6.99
C THR A 110 5.67 -9.11 -6.25
N THR A 111 5.19 -8.68 -5.08
CA THR A 111 4.26 -9.43 -4.23
C THR A 111 2.82 -9.28 -4.72
N PRO A 112 2.14 -10.36 -5.11
CA PRO A 112 0.71 -10.34 -5.38
C PRO A 112 -0.09 -10.26 -4.08
N ILE A 113 -1.16 -9.47 -4.09
CA ILE A 113 -2.19 -9.48 -3.05
C ILE A 113 -3.39 -10.25 -3.58
N VAL A 114 -3.78 -11.30 -2.87
CA VAL A 114 -4.89 -12.19 -3.24
C VAL A 114 -6.02 -12.05 -2.22
N LEU A 115 -7.12 -11.44 -2.63
CA LEU A 115 -8.32 -11.26 -1.82
C LEU A 115 -9.31 -12.40 -2.06
N HIS A 116 -9.58 -13.14 -0.99
CA HIS A 116 -10.70 -14.07 -0.92
C HIS A 116 -11.98 -13.37 -0.44
N PRO A 117 -13.13 -13.57 -1.10
CA PRO A 117 -14.38 -12.85 -0.80
C PRO A 117 -14.87 -13.04 0.65
N GLN A 118 -14.59 -14.20 1.27
CA GLN A 118 -14.98 -14.46 2.65
C GLN A 118 -13.92 -14.03 3.68
N ALA A 119 -12.64 -14.21 3.39
CA ALA A 119 -11.58 -13.95 4.36
C ALA A 119 -11.19 -12.46 4.41
N HIS A 120 -11.48 -11.73 3.35
CA HIS A 120 -11.14 -10.32 3.19
C HIS A 120 -12.37 -9.51 2.75
N ALA A 121 -13.57 -9.85 3.25
CA ALA A 121 -14.84 -9.35 2.74
C ALA A 121 -14.91 -7.81 2.57
N GLU A 122 -14.43 -7.05 3.56
CA GLU A 122 -14.41 -5.59 3.51
C GLU A 122 -13.48 -5.07 2.41
N ALA A 123 -12.22 -5.51 2.41
CA ALA A 123 -11.23 -5.11 1.41
C ALA A 123 -11.63 -5.57 0.00
N TYR A 124 -12.22 -6.75 -0.11
CA TYR A 124 -12.73 -7.32 -1.34
C TYR A 124 -13.82 -6.43 -1.93
N GLN A 125 -14.82 -6.04 -1.12
CA GLN A 125 -15.90 -5.17 -1.57
C GLN A 125 -15.37 -3.80 -2.00
N GLN A 126 -14.46 -3.21 -1.22
CA GLN A 126 -13.88 -1.92 -1.55
C GLN A 126 -13.10 -1.96 -2.88
N VAL A 127 -12.36 -3.04 -3.15
CA VAL A 127 -11.66 -3.23 -4.43
C VAL A 127 -12.65 -3.43 -5.57
N MET A 128 -13.71 -4.22 -5.39
CA MET A 128 -14.77 -4.38 -6.39
C MET A 128 -15.45 -3.06 -6.74
N ASP A 129 -15.85 -2.28 -5.74
CA ASP A 129 -16.47 -0.97 -5.92
C ASP A 129 -15.53 -0.01 -6.66
N TYR A 130 -14.24 -0.04 -6.32
CA TYR A 130 -13.22 0.76 -7.01
C TYR A 130 -13.08 0.37 -8.48
N ILE A 131 -13.03 -0.93 -8.79
CA ILE A 131 -12.94 -1.43 -10.16
C ILE A 131 -14.16 -0.98 -10.96
N GLU A 132 -15.37 -1.26 -10.46
CA GLU A 132 -16.61 -0.89 -11.14
C GLU A 132 -16.70 0.61 -11.41
N LYS A 133 -16.30 1.43 -10.43
CA LYS A 133 -16.24 2.89 -10.60
C LYS A 133 -15.21 3.34 -11.65
N THR A 134 -14.13 2.61 -11.82
CA THR A 134 -13.01 2.97 -12.70
C THR A 134 -13.19 2.46 -14.13
N THR A 135 -13.69 1.24 -14.29
CA THR A 135 -13.87 0.57 -15.59
C THR A 135 -15.28 0.75 -16.15
N GLY A 136 -16.27 1.02 -15.29
CA GLY A 136 -17.69 1.00 -15.65
C GLY A 136 -18.31 -0.40 -15.69
N ASP A 137 -17.51 -1.45 -15.46
CA ASP A 137 -17.92 -2.85 -15.50
C ASP A 137 -17.53 -3.58 -14.22
N SER A 138 -18.46 -4.37 -13.67
CA SER A 138 -18.19 -5.20 -12.49
C SER A 138 -17.52 -6.52 -12.89
N MET A 139 -16.55 -6.97 -12.10
CA MET A 139 -15.95 -8.31 -12.28
C MET A 139 -16.91 -9.42 -11.83
N PRO A 140 -16.84 -10.64 -12.41
CA PRO A 140 -17.78 -11.74 -12.15
C PRO A 140 -17.76 -12.30 -10.72
#